data_AF-A0A358IX80-F1
#
_entry.id   AF-A0A358IX80-F1
#
_cell.length_a   1.000
_cell.length_b   1.000
_cell.length_c   1.000
_cell.angle_alpha   90.00
_cell.angle_beta   90.00
_cell.angle_gamma   90.00
#
_symmetry.space_group_name_H-M   'P 1'
#
loop_
_entity.id
_entity.type
_entity.pdbx_description
1 polymer ?
#
loop_
_entity_poly.entity_id
_entity_poly.type
_entity_poly.pdbx_seq_one_letter_code
_entity_poly.pdbx_strand_id
1 'polypeptide(L)' 'MKTALTDRLGLSFPLIQAPMAGTSTAELAAAVSNAGALGSIALGAIDAEASRKAIRAVKALTDRPFNVNLFCHAP' A
#
# COMPACT_ATOMS: atom_id res chain seq x y z
N MET A 1 -5.14 -3.38 19.26
CA MET A 1 -6.49 -3.99 19.24
C MET A 1 -6.47 -5.12 18.25
N LYS A 2 -6.85 -6.35 18.64
CA LYS A 2 -6.91 -7.47 17.69
C LYS A 2 -8.26 -7.49 16.97
N THR A 3 -8.21 -7.66 15.66
CA THR A 3 -9.34 -7.74 14.73
C THR A 3 -9.02 -8.78 13.66
N ALA A 4 -10.02 -9.27 12.94
CA ALA A 4 -9.79 -10.16 11.80
C ALA A 4 -8.81 -9.56 10.76
N LEU A 5 -8.85 -8.23 10.57
CA LEU A 5 -7.95 -7.52 9.65
C LEU A 5 -6.48 -7.55 10.14
N THR A 6 -6.24 -7.17 11.39
CA THR A 6 -4.89 -7.13 11.97
C THR A 6 -4.27 -8.50 12.06
N ASP A 7 -5.05 -9.54 12.39
CA ASP A 7 -4.56 -10.91 12.52
C ASP A 7 -4.23 -11.51 11.15
N ARG A 8 -5.07 -11.26 10.13
CA ARG A 8 -4.85 -11.79 8.78
C ARG A 8 -3.68 -11.15 8.05
N LEU A 9 -3.40 -9.87 8.30
CA LEU A 9 -2.38 -9.10 7.59
C LEU A 9 -1.15 -8.77 8.44
N GLY A 10 -1.09 -9.17 9.72
CA GLY A 10 0.06 -8.88 10.59
C GLY A 10 0.23 -7.41 10.96
N LEU A 11 -0.87 -6.69 11.20
CA LEU A 11 -0.88 -5.25 11.49
C LEU A 11 -0.99 -4.99 13.00
N SER A 12 -0.46 -3.86 13.46
CA SER A 12 -0.61 -3.38 14.84
C SER A 12 -1.91 -2.59 15.03
N PHE A 13 -2.34 -1.89 13.98
CA PHE A 13 -3.55 -1.06 13.96
C PHE A 13 -4.48 -1.51 12.82
N PRO A 14 -5.81 -1.54 13.06
CA PRO A 14 -6.81 -1.88 12.04
C PRO A 14 -7.08 -0.66 11.13
N LEU A 15 -6.01 -0.05 10.61
CA LEU A 15 -6.06 1.18 9.81
C LEU A 15 -5.42 0.90 8.45
N ILE A 16 -6.08 1.40 7.41
CA ILE A 16 -5.58 1.33 6.03
C ILE A 16 -5.53 2.77 5.52
N GLN A 17 -4.37 3.23 5.08
CA GLN A 17 -4.28 4.47 4.32
C GLN A 17 -4.83 4.21 2.92
N ALA A 18 -5.88 4.93 2.51
CA ALA A 18 -6.57 4.70 1.24
C ALA A 18 -5.64 4.94 0.03
N PRO A 19 -5.62 4.06 -0.98
CA PRO A 19 -4.87 4.29 -2.21
C PRO A 19 -5.46 5.50 -2.97
N MET A 20 -4.61 6.42 -3.41
CA MET A 20 -5.02 7.66 -4.07
C MET A 20 -4.16 7.90 -5.31
N ALA A 21 -4.69 7.62 -6.49
CA ALA A 21 -3.97 7.87 -7.74
C ALA A 21 -3.57 9.35 -7.85
N GLY A 22 -2.28 9.62 -8.03
CA GLY A 22 -1.72 10.98 -8.05
C GLY A 22 -1.36 11.58 -6.68
N THR A 23 -1.66 10.90 -5.55
CA THR A 23 -1.34 11.41 -4.20
C THR A 23 -0.57 10.42 -3.34
N SER A 24 -0.92 9.12 -3.37
CA SER A 24 -0.23 8.12 -2.56
C SER A 24 1.17 7.86 -3.11
N THR A 25 2.21 8.21 -2.35
CA THR A 25 3.62 7.97 -2.71
C THR A 25 4.20 6.75 -2.00
N ALA A 26 5.40 6.34 -2.40
CA ALA A 26 6.10 5.24 -1.76
C ALA A 26 6.46 5.56 -0.29
N GLU A 27 6.86 6.81 -0.03
CA GLU A 27 7.22 7.32 1.28
C GLU A 27 6.01 7.34 2.21
N LEU A 28 4.84 7.79 1.71
CA LEU A 28 3.60 7.77 2.49
C LEU A 28 3.20 6.34 2.86
N ALA A 29 3.18 5.43 1.89
CA ALA A 29 2.82 4.04 2.13
C ALA A 29 3.80 3.36 3.10
N ALA A 30 5.11 3.59 2.95
CA ALA A 30 6.12 3.05 3.84
C ALA A 30 6.01 3.62 5.27
N ALA A 31 5.78 4.92 5.41
CA ALA A 31 5.60 5.56 6.72
C ALA A 31 4.40 4.97 7.48
N VAL A 32 3.25 4.81 6.81
CA VAL A 32 2.06 4.18 7.39
C VAL A 32 2.33 2.72 7.77
N SER A 33 3.02 1.98 6.90
CA SER A 33 3.36 0.56 7.14
C SER A 33 4.29 0.40 8.33
N ASN A 34 5.33 1.24 8.42
CA ASN A 34 6.29 1.31 9.53
C ASN A 34 5.63 1.70 10.85
N ALA A 35 4.60 2.55 10.83
CA ALA A 35 3.79 2.86 12.00
C ALA A 35 2.88 1.70 12.45
N GLY A 36 2.75 0.63 11.67
CA GLY A 36 2.00 -0.58 12.03
C GLY A 36 0.57 -0.65 11.48
N ALA A 37 0.19 0.29 10.62
CA ALA A 37 -1.03 0.24 9.80
C ALA A 37 -0.70 -0.34 8.40
N LEU A 38 -1.66 -0.40 7.49
CA LEU A 38 -1.43 -0.81 6.10
C LEU A 38 -1.32 0.42 5.18
N GLY A 39 -0.11 0.71 4.70
CA GLY A 39 0.09 1.74 3.66
C GLY A 39 -0.38 1.24 2.30
N SER A 40 -0.74 2.16 1.39
CA SER A 40 -1.20 1.80 0.04
C SER A 40 -0.59 2.67 -1.05
N ILE A 41 -0.30 2.06 -2.20
CA ILE A 41 0.00 2.75 -3.46
C ILE A 41 -1.06 2.44 -4.53
N ALA A 42 -1.37 3.42 -5.37
CA ALA A 42 -2.30 3.26 -6.50
C ALA A 42 -1.53 3.12 -7.82
N LEU A 43 -1.77 2.02 -8.53
CA LEU A 43 -1.10 1.69 -9.80
C LEU A 43 -2.07 1.67 -10.99
N GLY A 44 -3.37 1.92 -10.77
CA GLY A 44 -4.41 1.80 -11.79
C GLY A 44 -4.28 2.76 -12.99
N ALA A 45 -3.40 3.76 -12.92
CA ALA A 45 -3.19 4.76 -13.97
C ALA A 45 -1.79 4.70 -14.61
N ILE A 46 -1.00 3.66 -14.34
CA ILE A 46 0.37 3.50 -14.87
C ILE A 46 0.58 2.09 -15.44
N ASP A 47 1.58 1.93 -16.29
CA ASP A 47 1.92 0.63 -16.88
C ASP A 47 2.60 -0.34 -15.90
N ALA A 48 2.86 -1.56 -16.37
CA ALA A 48 3.46 -2.63 -15.57
C ALA A 48 4.91 -2.35 -15.15
N GLU A 49 5.69 -1.63 -15.96
CA GLU A 49 7.08 -1.31 -15.66
C GLU A 49 7.16 -0.25 -14.56
N ALA A 50 6.39 0.83 -14.71
CA ALA A 50 6.23 1.87 -13.70
C ALA A 50 5.66 1.27 -12.40
N SER A 51 4.69 0.36 -12.50
CA SER A 51 4.15 -0.41 -11.37
C SER A 51 5.24 -1.17 -10.61
N ARG A 52 6.10 -1.89 -11.32
CA ARG A 52 7.23 -2.63 -10.72
C ARG A 52 8.18 -1.68 -9.99
N LYS A 53 8.49 -0.52 -10.58
CA LYS A 53 9.34 0.51 -9.97
C LYS A 53 8.71 1.06 -8.68
N ALA A 54 7.42 1.39 -8.70
CA ALA A 54 6.70 1.89 -7.53
C ALA A 54 6.66 0.88 -6.38
N ILE A 55 6.38 -0.40 -6.68
CA ILE A 55 6.41 -1.49 -5.70
C ILE A 55 7.80 -1.64 -5.07
N ARG A 56 8.86 -1.60 -5.89
CA ARG A 56 10.25 -1.69 -5.41
C ARG A 56 10.64 -0.49 -4.54
N ALA A 57 10.15 0.71 -4.87
CA ALA A 57 10.38 1.90 -4.07
C ALA A 57 9.80 1.77 -2.66
N VAL A 58 8.57 1.24 -2.51
CA VAL A 58 8.00 0.96 -1.17
C VAL A 58 8.83 -0.08 -0.43
N LYS A 59 9.18 -1.20 -1.10
CA LYS A 59 9.98 -2.27 -0.51
C LYS A 59 11.39 -1.84 -0.07
N ALA A 60 11.94 -0.77 -0.65
CA ALA A 60 13.21 -0.23 -0.21
C ALA A 60 13.11 0.57 1.10
N LEU A 61 11.89 0.95 1.51
CA LEU A 61 11.61 1.80 2.68
C LEU A 61 10.93 1.06 3.83
N THR A 62 10.39 -0.14 3.57
CA THR A 62 9.74 -0.97 4.60
C THR A 62 9.75 -2.44 4.22
N ASP A 63 9.98 -3.29 5.23
CA ASP A 63 9.76 -4.74 5.16
C ASP A 63 8.35 -5.14 5.63
N ARG A 64 7.52 -4.17 6.03
CA ARG A 64 6.17 -4.41 6.53
C ARG A 64 5.15 -4.52 5.39
N PRO A 65 4.01 -5.21 5.62
CA PRO A 65 2.95 -5.34 4.61
C PRO A 65 2.44 -3.98 4.12
N PHE A 66 2.20 -3.87 2.82
CA PHE A 66 1.54 -2.74 2.18
C PHE A 66 0.59 -3.22 1.08
N ASN A 67 -0.34 -2.36 0.71
CA ASN A 67 -1.38 -2.60 -0.28
C ASN A 67 -1.01 -2.00 -1.65
N VAL A 68 -1.40 -2.69 -2.70
CA VAL A 68 -1.28 -2.25 -4.10
C VAL A 68 -2.68 -2.24 -4.70
N ASN A 69 -3.12 -1.09 -5.20
CA ASN A 69 -4.44 -0.91 -5.77
C ASN A 69 -4.40 -0.77 -7.30
N LEU A 70 -5.36 -1.38 -7.99
CA LEU A 70 -5.58 -1.28 -9.43
C LEU A 70 -7.03 -0.90 -9.72
N PHE A 71 -7.27 -0.24 -10.86
CA PHE A 71 -8.61 -0.02 -11.38
C PHE A 71 -9.09 -1.27 -12.14
N CYS A 72 -10.36 -1.61 -11.98
CA CYS A 72 -11.00 -2.76 -12.63
C CYS A 72 -12.40 -2.35 -13.12
N HIS A 73 -12.48 -1.23 -13.82
CA HIS A 73 -13.72 -0.79 -14.46
C HIS A 73 -14.02 -1.67 -15.67
N ALA A 74 -15.30 -1.81 -16.01
CA ALA A 74 -15.69 -2.39 -17.29
C ALA A 74 -15.09 -1.55 -18.44
N PRO A 75 -14.69 -2.18 -19.56
CA PRO A 75 -14.18 -1.48 -20.73
C PRO A 75 -15.21 -0.51 -21.32
#